data_AF-A0A7X5U964-F1
#
_entry.id   AF-A0A7X5U964-F1
#
_cell.length_a   1.000
_cell.length_b   1.000
_cell.length_c   1.000
_cell.angle_alpha   90.00
_cell.angle_beta   90.00
_cell.angle_gamma   90.00
#
_symmetry.space_group_name_H-M   'P 1'
#
loop_
_entity.id
_entity.type
_entity.pdbx_description
1 polymer ?
#
loop_
_entity_poly.entity_id
_entity_poly.type
_entity_poly.pdbx_seq_one_letter_code
_entity_poly.pdbx_strand_id
1 'polypeptide(L)'
;MKQCPPAIPSIKYSTIRDTGLSFSCTFCFTEGREAIQLATILSHLAVNDVLGTPLPDADGGLDVRRTRDGYEKKVGRHGCHGTWTATTASEAVDWLLPGAVYAVKFAGHGYGGTIEFHKG
;
A
#
# COMPACT_ATOMS: atom_id res chain seq x y z
N MET A 1 -21.47 -0.20 12.57
CA MET A 1 -20.36 -0.73 13.38
C MET A 1 -19.06 -0.42 12.64
N LYS A 2 -18.06 0.17 13.31
CA LYS A 2 -16.74 0.40 12.70
C LYS A 2 -16.11 -0.97 12.44
N GLN A 3 -16.01 -1.38 11.18
CA GLN A 3 -15.37 -2.65 10.86
C GLN A 3 -13.86 -2.42 10.94
N CYS A 4 -13.17 -3.16 11.81
CA CYS A 4 -11.71 -3.09 11.87
C CYS A 4 -11.13 -3.57 10.53
N PRO A 5 -10.03 -2.97 10.04
CA PRO A 5 -9.35 -3.49 8.86
C PRO A 5 -8.94 -4.95 9.08
N PRO A 6 -8.88 -5.76 8.01
CA PRO A 6 -8.44 -7.14 8.13
C PRO A 6 -7.03 -7.19 8.73
N ALA A 7 -6.84 -8.13 9.66
CA ALA A 7 -5.54 -8.33 10.28
C ALA A 7 -4.58 -8.93 9.24
N ILE A 8 -3.52 -8.20 8.91
CA ILE A 8 -2.42 -8.71 8.08
C ILE A 8 -1.28 -9.10 9.03
N PRO A 9 -0.78 -10.35 8.97
CA PRO A 9 0.31 -10.79 9.83
C PRO A 9 1.52 -9.87 9.75
N SER A 10 2.16 -9.60 10.89
CA SER A 10 3.36 -8.76 11.02
C SER A 10 3.22 -7.28 10.69
N ILE A 11 2.03 -6.80 10.29
CA ILE A 11 1.78 -5.39 10.00
C ILE A 11 1.09 -4.72 11.19
N LYS A 12 1.68 -3.62 11.68
CA LYS A 12 1.09 -2.76 12.71
C LYS A 12 0.61 -1.46 12.08
N TYR A 13 -0.69 -1.24 12.14
CA TYR A 13 -1.30 0.01 11.65
C TYR A 13 -1.13 1.14 12.68
N SER A 14 -0.70 2.30 12.21
CA SER A 14 -0.48 3.51 13.01
C SER A 14 -1.71 4.42 13.03
N THR A 15 -2.50 4.44 11.95
CA THR A 15 -3.75 5.23 11.86
C THR A 15 -4.73 4.50 10.97
N ILE A 16 -6.02 4.57 11.33
CA ILE A 16 -7.13 3.98 10.58
C ILE A 16 -8.21 5.05 10.43
N ARG A 17 -8.70 5.24 9.21
CA ARG A 17 -9.76 6.21 8.88
C ARG A 17 -10.83 5.54 8.01
N ASP A 18 -12.09 5.65 8.45
CA ASP A 18 -13.26 5.27 7.65
C ASP A 18 -13.67 6.46 6.75
N THR A 19 -13.87 6.21 5.47
CA THR A 19 -14.29 7.20 4.46
C THR A 19 -15.71 6.94 3.94
N GLY A 20 -16.42 5.98 4.53
CA GLY A 20 -17.74 5.55 4.09
C GLY A 20 -17.68 4.36 3.14
N LEU A 21 -17.03 4.49 1.99
CA LEU A 21 -16.88 3.41 0.99
C LEU A 21 -15.61 2.56 1.19
N SER A 22 -14.60 3.12 1.85
CA SER A 22 -13.33 2.44 2.11
C SER A 22 -12.82 2.70 3.53
N PHE A 23 -11.79 1.95 3.92
CA PHE A 23 -10.97 2.26 5.09
C PHE A 23 -9.54 2.49 4.63
N SER A 24 -8.95 3.62 5.02
CA SER A 24 -7.55 3.91 4.80
C SER A 24 -6.75 3.67 6.07
N CYS A 25 -5.67 2.91 5.97
CA CYS A 25 -4.77 2.61 7.07
C CYS A 25 -3.34 3.00 6.71
N THR A 26 -2.64 3.69 7.61
CA THR A 26 -1.18 3.86 7.52
C THR A 26 -0.50 2.83 8.39
N PHE A 27 0.66 2.36 7.97
CA PHE A 27 1.48 1.40 8.72
C PHE A 27 2.96 1.70 8.54
N CYS A 28 3.81 1.10 9.36
CA CYS A 28 5.27 1.17 9.22
C CYS A 28 5.82 -0.17 8.76
N PHE A 29 6.83 -0.11 7.88
CA PHE A 29 7.64 -1.27 7.59
C PHE A 29 8.69 -1.48 8.68
N THR A 30 9.12 -2.73 8.85
CA THR A 30 10.26 -3.08 9.69
C THR A 30 11.53 -3.07 8.84
N GLU A 31 12.57 -2.39 9.33
CA GLU A 31 13.85 -2.30 8.63
C GLU A 31 14.41 -3.68 8.30
N GLY A 32 14.79 -3.87 7.03
CA GLY A 32 15.32 -5.13 6.50
C GLY A 32 14.27 -6.21 6.27
N ARG A 33 12.97 -5.90 6.40
CA ARG A 33 11.84 -6.81 6.15
C ARG A 33 10.84 -6.28 5.13
N GLU A 34 11.14 -5.17 4.47
CA GLU A 34 10.24 -4.42 3.60
C GLU A 34 9.68 -5.30 2.47
N ALA A 35 10.53 -6.03 1.75
CA ALA A 35 10.10 -6.87 0.63
C ALA A 35 9.15 -8.00 1.07
N ILE A 36 9.44 -8.64 2.21
CA ILE A 36 8.61 -9.72 2.76
C ILE A 36 7.27 -9.17 3.25
N GLN A 37 7.28 -8.01 3.91
CA GLN A 37 6.07 -7.34 4.37
C GLN A 37 5.20 -6.87 3.19
N LEU A 38 5.80 -6.32 2.14
CA LEU A 38 5.10 -5.97 0.89
C LEU A 38 4.44 -7.19 0.26
N ALA A 39 5.19 -8.28 0.06
CA ALA A 39 4.64 -9.53 -0.49
C ALA A 39 3.48 -10.07 0.36
N THR A 40 3.63 -10.03 1.69
CA THR A 40 2.59 -10.45 2.64
C THR A 40 1.34 -9.57 2.53
N ILE A 41 1.49 -8.25 2.44
CA ILE A 41 0.34 -7.35 2.31
C ILE A 41 -0.36 -7.61 0.98
N LEU A 42 0.37 -7.65 -0.14
CA LEU A 42 -0.17 -7.84 -1.48
C LEU A 42 -0.99 -9.14 -1.59
N SER A 43 -0.60 -10.21 -0.89
CA SER A 43 -1.33 -11.48 -0.91
C SER A 43 -2.64 -11.46 -0.11
N HIS A 44 -2.83 -10.48 0.78
CA HIS A 44 -4.03 -10.32 1.62
C HIS A 44 -5.01 -9.28 1.08
N LEU A 45 -4.64 -8.54 0.03
CA LEU A 45 -5.52 -7.55 -0.59
C LEU A 45 -6.71 -8.25 -1.26
N ALA A 46 -7.93 -7.75 -0.97
CA ALA A 46 -9.12 -8.11 -1.73
C ALA A 46 -9.12 -7.38 -3.07
N VAL A 47 -9.96 -7.83 -4.01
CA VAL A 47 -10.10 -7.15 -5.31
C VAL A 47 -10.53 -5.70 -5.08
N ASN A 48 -9.86 -4.78 -5.76
CA ASN A 48 -9.95 -3.32 -5.65
C ASN A 48 -9.22 -2.67 -4.46
N ASP A 49 -8.71 -3.43 -3.49
CA ASP A 49 -7.86 -2.85 -2.45
C ASP A 49 -6.57 -2.29 -3.06
N VAL A 50 -6.08 -1.21 -2.46
CA VAL A 50 -4.90 -0.46 -2.94
C VAL A 50 -3.84 -0.40 -1.86
N LEU A 51 -2.60 -0.71 -2.22
CA LEU A 51 -1.40 -0.51 -1.40
C LEU A 51 -0.55 0.59 -2.02
N GLY A 52 -0.19 1.59 -1.22
CA GLY A 52 0.63 2.72 -1.62
C GLY A 52 1.92 2.84 -0.80
N THR A 53 3.02 3.21 -1.46
CA THR A 53 4.28 3.66 -0.84
C THR A 53 4.68 5.04 -1.36
N PRO A 54 5.37 5.88 -0.57
CA PRO A 54 5.89 7.15 -1.05
C PRO A 54 6.94 6.94 -2.16
N LEU A 55 7.11 7.90 -3.06
CA LEU A 55 8.23 7.91 -3.99
C LEU A 55 9.41 8.69 -3.39
N PRO A 56 10.65 8.14 -3.41
CA PRO A 56 11.81 8.82 -2.84
C PRO A 56 12.13 10.18 -3.49
N ASP A 57 11.93 10.27 -4.81
CA ASP A 57 12.40 11.38 -5.63
C ASP A 57 11.29 12.34 -6.07
N ALA A 58 10.05 12.10 -5.63
CA ALA A 58 8.89 12.81 -6.13
C ALA A 58 7.90 13.14 -5.02
N ASP A 59 7.20 14.24 -5.26
CA ASP A 59 6.17 14.82 -4.42
C ASP A 59 4.84 14.02 -4.58
N GLY A 60 4.91 12.68 -4.54
CA GLY A 60 3.83 11.73 -4.87
C GLY A 60 4.07 10.29 -4.38
N GLY A 61 3.19 9.36 -4.76
CA GLY A 61 3.23 7.94 -4.33
C GLY A 61 3.14 6.95 -5.50
N LEU A 62 3.45 5.70 -5.19
CA LEU A 62 3.21 4.56 -6.07
C LEU A 62 2.13 3.69 -5.45
N ASP A 63 1.04 3.50 -6.20
CA ASP A 63 -0.09 2.69 -5.80
C ASP A 63 -0.14 1.40 -6.61
N VAL A 64 -0.43 0.31 -5.94
CA VAL A 64 -0.73 -0.99 -6.55
C VAL A 64 -2.13 -1.40 -6.11
N ARG A 65 -2.99 -1.71 -7.07
CA ARG A 65 -4.34 -2.21 -6.85
C ARG A 65 -4.41 -3.70 -7.16
N ARG A 66 -5.08 -4.46 -6.30
CA ARG A 66 -5.42 -5.87 -6.58
C ARG A 66 -6.57 -5.94 -7.58
N THR A 67 -6.42 -6.73 -8.64
CA THR A 67 -7.50 -7.02 -9.58
C THR A 67 -7.86 -8.50 -9.53
N ARG A 68 -8.86 -8.92 -10.33
CA ARG A 68 -9.20 -10.35 -10.45
C ARG A 68 -8.06 -11.18 -11.07
N ASP A 69 -7.29 -10.55 -11.96
CA ASP A 69 -6.29 -11.23 -12.79
C ASP A 69 -4.85 -10.99 -12.33
N GLY A 70 -4.65 -10.21 -11.26
CA GLY A 70 -3.32 -9.91 -10.76
C GLY A 70 -3.29 -8.57 -10.03
N TYR A 71 -2.43 -7.68 -10.51
CA TYR A 71 -2.27 -6.35 -9.95
C TYR A 71 -2.21 -5.31 -11.06
N GLU A 72 -2.50 -4.07 -10.69
CA GLU A 72 -2.26 -2.92 -11.54
C GLU A 72 -1.46 -1.88 -10.77
N LYS A 73 -0.54 -1.21 -11.44
CA LYS A 73 0.22 -0.08 -10.91
C LYS A 73 -0.36 1.24 -11.39
N LYS A 74 -0.32 2.24 -10.51
CA LYS A 74 -0.54 3.65 -10.81
C LYS A 74 0.54 4.48 -10.11
N VAL A 75 1.14 5.39 -10.86
CA VAL A 75 2.09 6.39 -10.34
C VAL A 75 1.37 7.72 -10.26
N GLY A 76 1.37 8.39 -9.10
CA GLY A 76 0.76 9.72 -8.98
C GLY A 76 0.64 10.25 -7.56
N ARG A 77 0.17 11.49 -7.41
CA ARG A 77 -0.31 12.03 -6.13
C ARG A 77 -1.71 11.49 -5.83
N HIS A 78 -2.07 11.42 -4.54
CA HIS A 78 -3.45 11.26 -4.11
C HIS A 78 -4.36 12.22 -4.91
N GLY A 79 -5.28 11.67 -5.70
CA GLY A 79 -6.21 12.44 -6.53
C GLY A 79 -5.78 12.74 -7.98
N CYS A 80 -4.54 12.46 -8.40
CA CYS A 80 -4.16 12.63 -9.81
C CYS A 80 -4.60 11.43 -10.68
N HIS A 81 -5.05 11.73 -11.90
CA HIS A 81 -5.37 10.75 -12.93
C HIS A 81 -4.07 10.13 -13.46
N GLY A 82 -3.84 8.87 -13.11
CA GLY A 82 -2.77 8.04 -13.64
C GLY A 82 -3.38 6.80 -14.28
N THR A 83 -2.76 6.29 -15.34
CA THR A 83 -3.23 5.08 -16.03
C THR A 83 -2.80 3.85 -15.24
N TRP A 84 -3.76 2.96 -14.98
CA TRP A 84 -3.48 1.65 -14.39
C TRP A 84 -2.85 0.74 -15.44
N THR A 85 -1.71 0.13 -15.11
CA THR A 85 -1.05 -0.87 -15.98
C THR A 85 -0.91 -2.20 -15.26
N ALA A 86 -1.30 -3.29 -15.93
CA ALA A 86 -1.25 -4.64 -15.39
C ALA A 86 0.18 -5.06 -15.01
N THR A 87 0.29 -5.86 -13.95
CA THR A 87 1.55 -6.32 -13.38
C THR A 87 1.39 -7.59 -12.56
N THR A 88 2.49 -8.30 -12.35
CA THR A 88 2.57 -9.48 -11.48
C THR A 88 2.80 -9.09 -10.03
N ALA A 89 2.64 -10.05 -9.11
CA ALA A 89 2.92 -9.85 -7.69
C ALA A 89 4.40 -9.49 -7.43
N SER A 90 5.32 -10.13 -8.16
CA SER A 90 6.76 -9.87 -8.03
C SER A 90 7.10 -8.47 -8.48
N GLU A 91 6.61 -8.05 -9.64
CA GLU A 91 6.82 -6.70 -10.16
C GLU A 91 6.17 -5.64 -9.26
N ALA A 92 5.00 -5.93 -8.67
CA ALA A 92 4.39 -5.06 -7.67
C ALA A 92 5.30 -4.86 -6.45
N VAL A 93 5.94 -5.92 -5.93
CA VAL A 93 6.92 -5.80 -4.85
C VAL A 93 8.11 -4.95 -5.30
N ASP A 94 8.68 -5.24 -6.46
CA ASP A 94 9.85 -4.53 -6.98
C ASP A 94 9.58 -3.03 -7.17
N TRP A 95 8.36 -2.67 -7.57
CA TRP A 95 7.96 -1.26 -7.72
C TRP A 95 7.73 -0.53 -6.40
N LEU A 96 7.17 -1.21 -5.40
CA LEU A 96 6.89 -0.61 -4.08
C LEU A 96 8.13 -0.57 -3.18
N LEU A 97 9.11 -1.46 -3.40
CA LEU A 97 10.25 -1.65 -2.53
C LEU A 97 11.10 -0.38 -2.31
N PRO A 98 11.45 0.42 -3.35
CA PRO A 98 12.20 1.65 -3.14
C PRO A 98 11.47 2.63 -2.21
N GLY A 99 10.14 2.73 -2.34
CA GLY A 99 9.30 3.57 -1.50
C GLY A 99 9.22 3.06 -0.06
N ALA A 100 9.08 1.74 0.13
CA ALA A 100 9.11 1.13 1.46
C ALA A 100 10.44 1.36 2.18
N VAL A 101 11.57 1.15 1.49
CA VAL A 101 12.92 1.39 2.03
C VAL A 101 13.13 2.87 2.36
N TYR A 102 12.67 3.77 1.49
CA TYR A 102 12.72 5.21 1.75
C TYR A 102 11.89 5.58 2.98
N ALA A 103 10.68 5.04 3.11
CA ALA A 103 9.81 5.33 4.23
C ALA A 103 10.41 4.87 5.57
N VAL A 104 11.03 3.68 5.63
CA VAL A 104 11.73 3.21 6.84
C VAL A 104 12.86 4.17 7.25
N LYS A 105 13.61 4.68 6.26
CA LYS A 105 14.81 5.49 6.51
C LYS A 105 14.51 6.96 6.84
N PHE A 106 13.47 7.52 6.22
CA PHE A 106 13.29 8.98 6.18
C PHE A 106 11.93 9.46 6.65
N ALA A 107 10.90 8.61 6.63
CA ALA A 107 9.60 9.02 7.10
C ALA A 107 9.55 8.91 8.63
N GLY A 108 9.00 9.94 9.29
CA GLY A 108 8.88 9.96 10.75
C GLY A 108 8.11 8.75 11.31
N HIS A 109 8.26 8.50 12.61
CA HIS A 109 7.56 7.41 13.31
C HIS A 109 6.06 7.37 12.95
N GLY A 110 5.62 6.35 12.21
CA GLY A 110 4.21 6.16 11.85
C GLY A 110 3.89 6.14 10.36
N TYR A 111 4.82 6.51 9.46
CA TYR A 111 4.52 6.71 8.04
C TYR A 111 5.37 5.81 7.12
N GLY A 112 4.96 4.55 6.93
CA GLY A 112 5.63 3.59 6.02
C GLY A 112 4.93 3.46 4.67
N GLY A 113 3.65 3.09 4.70
CA GLY A 113 2.80 2.97 3.52
C GLY A 113 1.32 3.12 3.90
N THR A 114 0.47 3.11 2.88
CA THR A 114 -0.99 3.23 3.02
C THR A 114 -1.69 2.03 2.40
N ILE A 115 -2.72 1.50 3.07
CA ILE A 115 -3.65 0.53 2.49
C ILE A 115 -5.04 1.15 2.45
N GLU A 116 -5.71 1.08 1.31
CA GLU A 116 -7.12 1.40 1.17
C GLU A 116 -7.92 0.11 0.94
N PHE A 117 -8.67 -0.29 1.96
CA PHE A 117 -9.59 -1.43 1.91
C PHE A 117 -10.96 -0.99 1.39
N HIS A 118 -11.42 -1.54 0.28
CA HIS A 118 -12.72 -1.21 -0.29
C HIS A 118 -13.81 -2.13 0.29
N LYS A 119 -14.92 -1.53 0.75
CA LYS A 119 -16.08 -2.29 1.21
C LYS A 119 -16.74 -2.93 -0.02
N GLY A 120 -16.71 -4.27 -0.08
CA GLY A 120 -17.40 -5.05 -1.11
C GLY A 120 -18.92 -4.92 -1.05
#